data_AF-A0A852X9H9-F1
#
_entry.id   AF-A0A852X9H9-F1
#
_cell.length_a   1.000
_cell.length_b   1.000
_cell.length_c   1.000
_cell.angle_alpha   90.00
_cell.angle_beta   90.00
_cell.angle_gamma   90.00
#
_symmetry.space_group_name_H-M   'P 1'
#
loop_
_entity.id
_entity.type
_entity.pdbx_description
1 polymer ?
#
loop_
_entity_poly.entity_id
_entity_poly.type
_entity_poly.pdbx_seq_one_letter_code
_entity_poly.pdbx_strand_id
1 'polypeptide(L)'
;MNAPLTIVVNPPVVRGGRVGFSWTHPGGSALQRRTRWRAHFVGVRLDRLPRAAIWDVFLSLQLRVWAGEPGPVTVVLPEGVPAAQREWWTAIHGSDHVTLQTSGDPLPSTPAPPTRPGRIAVSFGGGKDSSLALSVLRGSRRRRDVLPVHVIQHSANARRARLETALRSALLVVLPTAVATRSAVRVVDNDFLATLTAAGRRRAPHVNFYGPALLPLLMAEGVETITFSRTAAGYRSTPRADGSLRFSNPTGRREQLEATSDYLAAVHGYPLSLQGTHEAISELVSYTALAALDPAAARRVVMCMRTTRMRRWCLACSKCLEHGLFALATGVQGRGFDPERAFTSPRAQRLAEAARRSAGERTAWGIAPYHPEIGTRTHFASFCHALHRAGLRLGPERMTATPGLRNLRDMHAAWARPFPGAATIDPDAITAAAPLAQEVARAALEVVPARTDAQLARPGLRDEPRMLVGDEPAGAHHGAVMPTPRLDAWRQRWVRPAPGTSR
;
A
#
# COMPACT_ATOMS: atom_id res chain seq x y z
N MET A 1 35.17 10.44 -5.16
CA MET A 1 34.58 9.54 -4.14
C MET A 1 33.82 10.41 -3.16
N ASN A 2 32.55 10.11 -2.86
CA ASN A 2 31.79 10.89 -1.88
C ASN A 2 32.31 10.60 -0.46
N ALA A 3 32.44 11.62 0.38
CA ALA A 3 32.87 11.45 1.76
C ALA A 3 31.88 10.55 2.53
N PRO A 4 32.38 9.66 3.43
CA PRO A 4 31.51 8.82 4.25
C PRO A 4 30.63 9.69 5.16
N LEU A 5 29.34 9.33 5.25
CA LEU A 5 28.38 10.05 6.08
C LEU A 5 28.23 9.34 7.43
N THR A 6 28.55 10.02 8.53
CA THR A 6 28.28 9.52 9.88
C THR A 6 27.04 10.18 10.47
N ILE A 7 26.10 9.36 10.94
CA ILE A 7 24.83 9.75 11.55
C ILE A 7 24.82 9.25 12.98
N VAL A 8 24.69 10.15 13.95
CA VAL A 8 24.66 9.80 15.37
C VAL A 8 23.24 9.92 15.88
N VAL A 9 22.63 8.80 16.26
CA VAL A 9 21.24 8.74 16.72
C VAL A 9 21.18 8.97 18.23
N ASN A 10 20.27 9.82 18.68
CA ASN A 10 20.05 10.06 20.10
C ASN A 10 19.09 9.01 20.68
N PRO A 11 19.15 8.73 22.00
CA PRO A 11 18.21 7.83 22.66
C PRO A 11 16.74 8.19 22.37
N PRO A 12 15.89 7.23 21.97
CA PRO A 12 14.47 7.49 21.77
C PRO A 12 13.78 8.00 23.04
N VAL A 13 13.06 9.12 22.92
CA VAL A 13 12.34 9.75 24.04
C VAL A 13 10.92 9.21 24.09
N VAL A 14 10.61 8.39 25.10
CA VAL A 14 9.30 7.77 25.28
C VAL A 14 8.51 8.50 26.36
N ARG A 15 7.25 8.86 26.06
CA ARG A 15 6.31 9.48 27.01
C ARG A 15 4.91 8.94 26.76
N GLY A 16 4.45 8.02 27.61
CA GLY A 16 3.16 7.34 27.44
C GLY A 16 3.10 6.61 26.09
N GLY A 17 2.10 6.93 25.27
CA GLY A 17 1.96 6.38 23.91
C GLY A 17 2.81 7.04 22.84
N ARG A 18 3.71 7.97 23.19
CA ARG A 18 4.52 8.74 22.21
C ARG A 18 5.99 8.36 22.27
N VAL A 19 6.61 8.28 21.11
CA VAL A 19 8.07 8.17 20.97
C VAL A 19 8.59 9.23 20.01
N GLY A 20 9.66 9.91 20.42
CA GLY A 20 10.44 10.83 19.58
C GLY A 20 11.78 10.22 19.22
N PHE A 21 12.15 10.35 17.95
CA PHE A 21 13.46 9.97 17.42
C PHE A 21 14.19 11.21 16.93
N SER A 22 15.49 11.29 17.20
CA SER A 22 16.34 12.37 16.70
C SER A 22 17.76 11.90 16.45
N TRP A 23 18.49 12.63 15.62
CA TRP A 23 19.89 12.35 15.29
C TRP A 23 20.64 13.64 14.95
N THR A 24 21.96 13.52 14.80
CA THR A 24 22.84 14.55 14.25
C THR A 24 23.58 13.99 13.03
N HIS A 25 23.88 14.86 12.07
CA HIS A 25 24.65 14.52 10.88
C HIS A 25 25.49 15.74 10.47
N PRO A 26 26.80 15.78 10.80
CA PRO A 26 27.63 16.98 10.62
C PRO A 26 27.69 17.54 9.19
N GLY A 27 27.37 16.74 8.16
CA GLY A 27 27.32 17.16 6.76
C GLY A 27 25.92 17.47 6.20
N GLY A 28 24.86 17.39 7.02
CA GLY A 28 23.50 17.46 6.50
C GLY A 28 23.10 16.21 5.69
N SER A 29 21.90 16.21 5.10
CA SER A 29 21.51 15.19 4.11
C SER A 29 20.55 15.83 3.11
N ALA A 30 20.76 15.59 1.82
CA ALA A 30 19.87 16.10 0.78
C ALA A 30 18.46 15.49 0.84
N LEU A 31 18.30 14.40 1.59
CA LEU A 31 17.05 13.64 1.71
C LEU A 31 16.17 14.13 2.86
N GLN A 32 16.70 14.93 3.79
CA GLN A 32 16.01 15.31 5.02
C GLN A 32 16.04 16.83 5.26
N ARG A 33 14.89 17.37 5.68
CA ARG A 33 14.68 18.75 6.10
C ARG A 33 14.94 18.96 7.60
N ARG A 34 14.93 17.88 8.37
CA ARG A 34 15.05 17.89 9.84
C ARG A 34 15.56 16.55 10.32
N THR A 35 16.23 16.58 11.47
CA THR A 35 16.84 15.40 12.08
C THR A 35 16.03 14.80 13.22
N ARG A 36 14.69 14.97 13.18
CA ARG A 36 13.78 14.43 14.20
C ARG A 36 12.37 14.20 13.68
N TRP A 37 11.71 13.18 14.21
CA TRP A 37 10.28 12.91 14.04
C TRP A 37 9.71 12.19 15.25
N ARG A 38 8.38 12.08 15.29
CA ARG A 38 7.67 11.35 16.35
C ARG A 38 6.59 10.44 15.80
N ALA A 39 6.29 9.41 16.59
CA ALA A 39 5.11 8.57 16.44
C ALA A 39 4.30 8.58 17.74
N HIS A 40 2.99 8.43 17.61
CA HIS A 40 2.03 8.37 18.70
C HIS A 40 1.08 7.21 18.47
N PHE A 41 1.16 6.23 19.36
CA PHE A 41 0.33 5.04 19.40
C PHE A 41 -0.79 5.28 20.41
N VAL A 42 -1.97 5.66 19.93
CA VAL A 42 -3.07 6.10 20.80
C VAL A 42 -3.53 4.94 21.68
N GLY A 43 -3.46 5.14 23.00
CA GLY A 43 -3.88 4.13 23.99
C GLY A 43 -2.86 3.03 24.29
N VAL A 44 -1.64 3.12 23.73
CA VAL A 44 -0.57 2.15 23.97
C VAL A 44 0.39 2.68 25.04
N ARG A 45 0.81 1.80 25.96
CA ARG A 45 1.84 2.10 26.96
C ARG A 45 3.20 1.63 26.44
N LEU A 46 3.94 2.52 25.77
CA LEU A 46 5.23 2.17 25.18
C LEU A 46 6.31 1.86 26.22
N ASP A 47 6.15 2.37 27.44
CA ASP A 47 6.99 2.07 28.61
C ASP A 47 6.92 0.61 29.05
N ARG A 48 5.89 -0.14 28.62
CA ARG A 48 5.69 -1.57 28.93
C ARG A 48 6.13 -2.50 27.81
N LEU A 49 6.69 -1.97 26.73
CA LEU A 49 7.07 -2.75 25.56
C LEU A 49 8.60 -2.90 25.47
N PRO A 50 9.11 -3.98 24.85
CA PRO A 50 10.53 -4.16 24.66
C PRO A 50 11.13 -2.97 23.90
N ARG A 51 12.26 -2.44 24.39
CA ARG A 51 12.97 -1.33 23.74
C ARG A 51 13.38 -1.66 22.30
N ALA A 52 13.71 -2.92 22.02
CA ALA A 52 13.99 -3.42 20.67
C ALA A 52 12.83 -3.19 19.68
N ALA A 53 11.58 -3.33 20.12
CA ALA A 53 10.41 -3.08 19.27
C ALA A 53 10.27 -1.59 18.91
N ILE A 54 10.72 -0.68 19.78
CA ILE A 54 10.78 0.76 19.48
C ILE A 54 11.84 1.04 18.40
N TRP A 55 12.96 0.32 18.42
CA TRP A 55 13.98 0.40 17.38
C TRP A 55 13.48 -0.11 16.02
N ASP A 56 12.59 -1.11 15.96
CA ASP A 56 11.96 -1.52 14.69
C ASP A 56 11.10 -0.42 14.07
N VAL A 57 10.41 0.37 14.89
CA VAL A 57 9.68 1.55 14.39
C VAL A 57 10.63 2.54 13.74
N PHE A 58 11.79 2.76 14.35
CA PHE A 58 12.80 3.66 13.80
C PHE A 58 13.42 3.10 12.50
N LEU A 59 13.95 1.89 12.54
CA LEU A 59 14.72 1.29 11.45
C LEU A 59 13.83 1.02 10.23
N SER A 60 12.60 0.54 10.42
CA SER A 60 11.64 0.32 9.33
C SER A 60 11.30 1.58 8.54
N LEU A 61 11.31 2.74 9.20
CA LEU A 61 10.98 4.01 8.57
C LEU A 61 12.20 4.76 8.06
N GLN A 62 13.25 4.84 8.88
CA GLN A 62 14.36 5.77 8.70
C GLN A 62 15.53 5.17 7.89
N LEU A 63 15.82 3.87 8.03
CA LEU A 63 17.03 3.28 7.45
C LEU A 63 17.02 3.37 5.92
N ARG A 64 15.86 3.12 5.29
CA ARG A 64 15.72 3.19 3.83
C ARG A 64 16.01 4.58 3.25
N VAL A 65 15.77 5.64 4.02
CA VAL A 65 16.09 7.00 3.59
C VAL A 65 17.59 7.19 3.53
N TRP A 66 18.31 6.78 4.56
CA TRP A 66 19.77 6.90 4.60
C TRP A 66 20.48 5.97 3.62
N ALA A 67 19.90 4.79 3.37
CA ALA A 67 20.33 3.91 2.28
C ALA A 67 20.13 4.52 0.87
N GLY A 68 19.47 5.68 0.78
CA GLY A 68 19.34 6.45 -0.45
C GLY A 68 20.47 7.44 -0.70
N GLU A 69 21.40 7.60 0.25
CA GLU A 69 22.57 8.46 0.11
C GLU A 69 23.59 7.86 -0.87
N PRO A 70 24.36 8.69 -1.60
CA PRO A 70 25.20 8.23 -2.71
C PRO A 70 26.55 7.63 -2.29
N GLY A 71 26.83 7.47 -1.00
CA GLY A 71 28.11 6.99 -0.49
C GLY A 71 27.95 6.14 0.78
N PRO A 72 29.05 5.63 1.35
CA PRO A 72 29.01 4.86 2.59
C PRO A 72 28.36 5.65 3.73
N VAL A 73 27.48 5.01 4.49
CA VAL A 73 26.80 5.60 5.63
C VAL A 73 27.08 4.78 6.87
N THR A 74 27.51 5.44 7.95
CA THR A 74 27.61 4.83 9.29
C THR A 74 26.55 5.44 10.18
N VAL A 75 25.69 4.59 10.74
CA VAL A 75 24.66 4.99 11.72
C VAL A 75 25.08 4.48 13.09
N VAL A 76 25.36 5.40 14.01
CA VAL A 76 25.70 5.08 15.40
C VAL A 76 24.42 5.12 16.22
N LEU A 77 23.99 3.96 16.70
CA LEU A 77 22.84 3.80 17.59
C LEU A 77 23.31 3.93 19.05
N PRO A 78 22.55 4.64 19.91
CA PRO A 78 22.98 5.01 21.26
C PRO A 78 22.87 3.87 22.28
N GLU A 79 22.32 2.73 21.88
CA GLU A 79 22.04 1.56 22.72
C GLU A 79 22.42 0.30 21.94
N GLY A 80 22.70 -0.80 22.63
CA GLY A 80 23.10 -2.09 22.05
C GLY A 80 21.99 -2.79 21.27
N VAL A 81 21.64 -2.30 20.09
CA VAL A 81 20.67 -2.98 19.22
C VAL A 81 21.25 -4.35 18.78
N PRO A 82 20.53 -5.48 19.04
CA PRO A 82 21.05 -6.82 18.77
C PRO A 82 21.54 -7.01 17.33
N ALA A 83 22.59 -7.82 17.15
CA ALA A 83 23.15 -8.11 15.83
C ALA A 83 22.10 -8.67 14.86
N ALA A 84 21.26 -9.60 15.33
CA ALA A 84 20.13 -10.13 14.56
C ALA A 84 19.21 -9.04 14.01
N GLN A 85 18.88 -8.03 14.82
CA GLN A 85 18.04 -6.89 14.41
C GLN A 85 18.77 -5.99 13.40
N ARG A 86 20.04 -5.67 13.65
CA ARG A 86 20.83 -4.82 12.74
C ARG A 86 21.01 -5.45 11.36
N GLU A 87 21.42 -6.72 11.32
CA GLU A 87 21.65 -7.47 10.09
C GLU A 87 20.35 -7.67 9.29
N TRP A 88 19.23 -7.89 9.97
CA TRP A 88 17.93 -8.01 9.31
C TRP A 88 17.59 -6.73 8.55
N TRP A 89 17.68 -5.58 9.22
CA TRP A 89 17.28 -4.30 8.65
C TRP A 89 18.16 -3.87 7.48
N THR A 90 19.46 -4.14 7.53
CA THR A 90 20.35 -3.90 6.39
C THR A 90 20.04 -4.85 5.22
N ALA A 91 19.76 -6.12 5.50
CA ALA A 91 19.42 -7.13 4.50
C ALA A 91 18.10 -6.80 3.76
N ILE A 92 17.01 -6.56 4.49
CA ILE A 92 15.69 -6.32 3.88
C ILE A 92 15.60 -5.00 3.10
N HIS A 93 16.37 -4.00 3.49
CA HIS A 93 16.46 -2.75 2.74
C HIS A 93 17.51 -2.79 1.62
N GLY A 94 18.27 -3.88 1.47
CA GLY A 94 19.34 -4.01 0.49
C GLY A 94 20.40 -2.92 0.64
N SER A 95 20.81 -2.63 1.88
CA SER A 95 21.56 -1.42 2.26
C SER A 95 23.01 -1.74 2.63
N ASP A 96 23.76 -2.39 1.73
CA ASP A 96 25.12 -2.91 2.04
C ASP A 96 26.15 -1.83 2.34
N HIS A 97 25.93 -0.62 1.84
CA HIS A 97 26.77 0.53 2.11
C HIS A 97 26.42 1.23 3.43
N VAL A 98 25.41 0.73 4.16
CA VAL A 98 25.00 1.27 5.47
C VAL A 98 25.49 0.34 6.57
N THR A 99 26.34 0.86 7.44
CA THR A 99 26.82 0.16 8.64
C THR A 99 26.07 0.66 9.87
N LEU A 100 25.42 -0.25 10.60
CA LEU A 100 24.79 0.07 11.89
C LEU A 100 25.77 -0.27 13.01
N GLN A 101 26.28 0.75 13.72
CA GLN A 101 27.10 0.61 14.93
C GLN A 101 26.22 0.83 16.17
N THR A 102 26.60 0.26 17.30
CA THR A 102 25.87 0.39 18.56
C THR A 102 26.83 0.73 19.69
N SER A 103 26.34 1.44 20.69
CA SER A 103 27.05 1.67 21.95
C SER A 103 26.45 0.80 23.06
N GLY A 104 27.31 0.20 23.89
CA GLY A 104 26.89 -0.59 25.05
C GLY A 104 26.48 -2.03 24.76
N ASP A 105 26.10 -2.75 25.82
CA ASP A 105 25.71 -4.15 25.77
C ASP A 105 24.39 -4.35 25.01
N PRO A 106 24.20 -5.52 24.36
CA PRO A 106 22.95 -5.85 23.69
C PRO A 106 21.74 -5.67 24.61
N LEU A 107 20.71 -4.98 24.11
CA LEU A 107 19.45 -4.80 24.81
C LEU A 107 18.89 -6.17 25.21
N PRO A 108 18.40 -6.32 26.46
CA PRO A 108 17.85 -7.59 26.91
C PRO A 108 16.65 -7.98 26.05
N SER A 109 16.60 -9.26 25.66
CA SER A 109 15.39 -9.82 25.06
C SER A 109 14.32 -9.88 26.14
N THR A 110 13.28 -9.07 25.98
CA THR A 110 12.08 -9.17 26.81
C THR A 110 11.07 -9.96 26.02
N PRO A 111 10.48 -11.05 26.57
CA PRO A 111 9.49 -11.82 25.85
C PRO A 111 8.33 -10.91 25.43
N ALA A 112 7.94 -11.01 24.17
CA ALA A 112 6.78 -10.28 23.68
C ALA A 112 5.51 -10.73 24.43
N PRO A 113 4.51 -9.83 24.54
CA PRO A 113 3.21 -10.22 25.04
C PRO A 113 2.59 -11.31 24.13
N PRO A 114 1.77 -12.22 24.69
CA PRO A 114 1.15 -13.28 23.92
C PRO A 114 0.21 -12.72 22.85
N THR A 115 0.16 -13.41 21.71
CA THR A 115 -0.85 -13.15 20.69
C THR A 115 -2.22 -13.67 21.13
N ARG A 116 -3.28 -13.12 20.55
CA ARG A 116 -4.64 -13.64 20.66
C ARG A 116 -4.94 -14.45 19.41
N PRO A 117 -5.16 -15.77 19.51
CA PRO A 117 -5.46 -16.61 18.36
C PRO A 117 -6.62 -16.05 17.53
N GLY A 118 -6.43 -16.00 16.21
CA GLY A 118 -7.38 -15.51 15.23
C GLY A 118 -7.48 -13.99 15.10
N ARG A 119 -6.77 -13.19 15.91
CA ARG A 119 -6.90 -11.72 15.89
C ARG A 119 -6.10 -11.09 14.75
N ILE A 120 -6.82 -10.43 13.84
CA ILE A 120 -6.30 -9.79 12.63
C ILE A 120 -6.37 -8.27 12.76
N ALA A 121 -5.27 -7.58 12.49
CA ALA A 121 -5.26 -6.16 12.21
C ALA A 121 -5.41 -5.89 10.71
N VAL A 122 -6.34 -5.00 10.34
CA VAL A 122 -6.48 -4.52 8.96
C VAL A 122 -5.93 -3.10 8.89
N SER A 123 -4.83 -2.90 8.17
CA SER A 123 -4.32 -1.56 7.86
C SER A 123 -5.33 -0.84 6.98
N PHE A 124 -5.93 0.21 7.53
CA PHE A 124 -7.16 0.80 7.01
C PHE A 124 -7.00 2.29 6.77
N GLY A 125 -7.05 2.69 5.50
CA GLY A 125 -7.00 4.11 5.07
C GLY A 125 -8.36 4.68 4.66
N GLY A 126 -9.42 3.87 4.67
CA GLY A 126 -10.71 4.23 4.08
C GLY A 126 -10.74 4.16 2.55
N GLY A 127 -9.67 3.71 1.90
CA GLY A 127 -9.67 3.44 0.46
C GLY A 127 -10.48 2.19 0.10
N LYS A 128 -10.76 1.99 -1.19
CA LYS A 128 -11.56 0.85 -1.68
C LYS A 128 -10.97 -0.51 -1.26
N ASP A 129 -9.64 -0.69 -1.36
CA ASP A 129 -9.02 -1.99 -1.13
C ASP A 129 -9.08 -2.39 0.35
N SER A 130 -8.66 -1.49 1.24
CA SER A 130 -8.79 -1.72 2.69
C SER A 130 -10.24 -1.82 3.15
N SER A 131 -11.18 -1.18 2.45
CA SER A 131 -12.62 -1.28 2.75
C SER A 131 -13.17 -2.63 2.34
N LEU A 132 -12.80 -3.15 1.17
CA LEU A 132 -13.17 -4.50 0.75
C LEU A 132 -12.62 -5.55 1.73
N ALA A 133 -11.32 -5.47 2.05
CA ALA A 133 -10.71 -6.38 3.01
C ALA A 133 -11.43 -6.33 4.37
N LEU A 134 -11.73 -5.14 4.88
CA LEU A 134 -12.42 -4.98 6.15
C LEU A 134 -13.86 -5.50 6.10
N SER A 135 -14.61 -5.25 5.02
CA SER A 135 -15.99 -5.72 4.86
C SER A 135 -16.05 -7.24 4.78
N VAL A 136 -15.17 -7.88 3.99
CA VAL A 136 -15.12 -9.34 3.86
C VAL A 136 -14.72 -10.00 5.18
N LEU A 137 -13.59 -9.61 5.77
CA LEU A 137 -13.08 -10.24 6.99
C LEU A 137 -14.03 -10.08 8.18
N ARG A 138 -14.82 -9.00 8.22
CA ARG A 138 -15.86 -8.82 9.26
C ARG A 138 -17.15 -9.57 8.97
N GLY A 139 -17.40 -9.94 7.72
CA GLY A 139 -18.51 -10.82 7.34
C GLY A 139 -18.22 -12.28 7.71
N SER A 140 -16.96 -12.71 7.62
CA SER A 140 -16.52 -14.09 7.88
C SER A 140 -16.01 -14.37 9.30
N ARG A 141 -15.67 -13.34 10.08
CA ARG A 141 -15.04 -13.50 11.42
C ARG A 141 -15.79 -12.76 12.52
N ARG A 142 -15.55 -13.15 13.78
CA ARG A 142 -16.15 -12.45 14.93
C ARG A 142 -15.62 -11.02 14.97
N ARG A 143 -16.50 -10.08 15.32
CA ARG A 143 -16.16 -8.63 15.36
C ARG A 143 -14.92 -8.32 16.21
N ARG A 144 -14.75 -9.02 17.33
CA ARG A 144 -13.61 -8.83 18.23
C ARG A 144 -12.29 -9.35 17.65
N ASP A 145 -12.33 -10.16 16.60
CA ASP A 145 -11.14 -10.76 15.99
C ASP A 145 -10.60 -9.88 14.85
N VAL A 146 -11.35 -8.86 14.41
CA VAL A 146 -10.92 -7.95 13.33
C VAL A 146 -10.74 -6.53 13.86
N LEU A 147 -9.49 -6.06 13.87
CA LEU A 147 -9.08 -4.76 14.39
C LEU A 147 -8.71 -3.80 13.25
N PRO A 148 -9.52 -2.77 12.95
CA PRO A 148 -9.11 -1.71 12.03
C PRO A 148 -7.98 -0.87 12.64
N VAL A 149 -6.88 -0.71 11.92
CA VAL A 149 -5.74 0.12 12.31
C VAL A 149 -5.55 1.24 11.30
N HIS A 150 -5.75 2.48 11.72
CA HIS A 150 -5.60 3.67 10.88
C HIS A 150 -4.30 4.39 11.16
N VAL A 151 -3.49 4.61 10.11
CA VAL A 151 -2.23 5.35 10.21
C VAL A 151 -2.40 6.76 9.63
N ILE A 152 -2.19 7.77 10.47
CA ILE A 152 -2.16 9.17 10.07
C ILE A 152 -0.72 9.58 9.83
N GLN A 153 -0.34 9.72 8.57
CA GLN A 153 0.99 10.19 8.19
C GLN A 153 0.96 11.68 7.86
N HIS A 154 1.64 12.48 8.67
CA HIS A 154 1.78 13.90 8.40
C HIS A 154 2.90 14.14 7.37
N SER A 155 2.55 14.74 6.24
CA SER A 155 3.51 15.16 5.22
C SER A 155 3.95 16.63 5.39
N ALA A 156 3.31 17.38 6.27
CA ALA A 156 3.63 18.76 6.61
C ALA A 156 3.77 18.94 8.13
N ASN A 157 4.70 19.79 8.55
CA ASN A 157 4.96 20.05 9.97
C ASN A 157 4.15 21.18 10.57
N ALA A 158 3.60 22.06 9.73
CA ALA A 158 2.80 23.19 10.20
C ALA A 158 1.67 22.67 11.11
N ARG A 159 1.58 23.23 12.33
CA ARG A 159 0.62 22.80 13.36
C ARG A 159 -0.80 22.69 12.80
N ARG A 160 -1.22 23.70 12.05
CA ARG A 160 -2.51 23.74 11.35
C ARG A 160 -2.71 22.55 10.40
N ALA A 161 -1.75 22.28 9.51
CA ALA A 161 -1.84 21.19 8.55
C ALA A 161 -1.92 19.81 9.23
N ARG A 162 -1.20 19.62 10.35
CA ARG A 162 -1.28 18.38 11.14
C ARG A 162 -2.66 18.21 11.77
N LEU A 163 -3.19 19.27 12.39
CA LEU A 163 -4.53 19.28 12.97
C LEU A 163 -5.59 18.99 11.92
N GLU A 164 -5.54 19.68 10.78
CA GLU A 164 -6.48 19.46 9.67
C GLU A 164 -6.42 18.02 9.14
N THR A 165 -5.23 17.44 9.01
CA THR A 165 -5.06 16.03 8.60
C THR A 165 -5.65 15.06 9.63
N ALA A 166 -5.42 15.31 10.92
CA ALA A 166 -5.95 14.48 12.00
C ALA A 166 -7.48 14.56 12.08
N LEU A 167 -8.05 15.78 12.00
CA LEU A 167 -9.50 16.00 11.97
C LEU A 167 -10.15 15.36 10.74
N ARG A 168 -9.54 15.49 9.56
CA ARG A 168 -10.01 14.84 8.34
C ARG A 168 -10.03 13.31 8.52
N SER A 169 -8.98 12.74 9.07
CA SER A 169 -8.87 11.30 9.35
C SER A 169 -9.94 10.85 10.34
N ALA A 170 -10.13 11.59 11.43
CA ALA A 170 -11.14 11.33 12.43
C ALA A 170 -12.56 11.32 11.83
N LEU A 171 -12.94 12.38 11.10
CA LEU A 171 -14.30 12.59 10.61
C LEU A 171 -14.65 11.75 9.38
N LEU A 172 -13.68 11.46 8.52
CA LEU A 172 -13.95 10.78 7.25
C LEU A 172 -13.61 9.29 7.27
N VAL A 173 -12.71 8.85 8.16
CA VAL A 173 -12.23 7.47 8.20
C VAL A 173 -12.55 6.82 9.54
N VAL A 174 -11.99 7.33 10.64
CA VAL A 174 -12.05 6.68 11.96
C VAL A 174 -13.48 6.58 12.48
N LEU A 175 -14.18 7.70 12.64
CA LEU A 175 -15.53 7.73 13.21
C LEU A 175 -16.55 6.98 12.32
N PRO A 176 -16.63 7.22 11.00
CA PRO A 176 -17.56 6.46 10.15
C PRO A 176 -17.30 4.95 10.16
N THR A 177 -16.03 4.54 10.29
CA THR A 177 -15.67 3.12 10.38
C THR A 177 -16.03 2.56 11.73
N ALA A 178 -15.70 3.24 12.84
CA ALA A 178 -16.07 2.81 14.18
C ALA A 178 -17.59 2.62 14.32
N VAL A 179 -18.39 3.56 13.82
CA VAL A 179 -19.86 3.49 13.83
C VAL A 179 -20.37 2.32 13.01
N ALA A 180 -19.94 2.19 11.75
CA ALA A 180 -20.44 1.12 10.88
C ALA A 180 -19.96 -0.27 11.30
N THR A 181 -18.75 -0.36 11.86
CA THR A 181 -18.18 -1.63 12.29
C THR A 181 -18.53 -1.97 13.75
N ARG A 182 -19.11 -1.03 14.52
CA ARG A 182 -19.31 -1.16 15.96
C ARG A 182 -18.05 -1.71 16.67
N SER A 183 -16.87 -1.28 16.20
CA SER A 183 -15.57 -1.78 16.62
C SER A 183 -14.64 -0.62 16.88
N ALA A 184 -13.75 -0.77 17.87
CA ALA A 184 -12.72 0.23 18.10
C ALA A 184 -11.78 0.29 16.89
N VAL A 185 -11.50 1.51 16.42
CA VAL A 185 -10.46 1.77 15.42
C VAL A 185 -9.23 2.25 16.17
N ARG A 186 -8.10 1.56 16.01
CA ARG A 186 -6.83 2.00 16.59
C ARG A 186 -6.16 2.99 15.67
N VAL A 187 -5.54 4.00 16.26
CA VAL A 187 -4.93 5.11 15.52
C VAL A 187 -3.46 5.21 15.89
N VAL A 188 -2.62 5.30 14.86
CA VAL A 188 -1.21 5.67 15.00
C VAL A 188 -0.98 6.92 14.17
N ASP A 189 -0.51 8.00 14.81
CA ASP A 189 -0.07 9.20 14.10
C ASP A 189 1.45 9.26 14.07
N ASN A 190 2.03 9.70 12.95
CA ASN A 190 3.46 10.00 12.87
C ASN A 190 3.73 11.14 11.90
N ASP A 191 4.86 11.82 12.08
CA ASP A 191 5.29 12.89 11.19
C ASP A 191 6.54 12.57 10.37
N PHE A 192 6.89 11.29 10.24
CA PHE A 192 8.07 10.85 9.49
C PHE A 192 8.15 11.46 8.09
N LEU A 193 7.09 11.43 7.27
CA LEU A 193 7.11 12.00 5.92
C LEU A 193 7.35 13.52 5.87
N ALA A 194 7.04 14.23 6.94
CA ALA A 194 7.32 15.66 7.06
C ALA A 194 8.79 15.96 7.40
N THR A 195 9.63 14.94 7.66
CA THR A 195 11.09 15.11 7.73
C THR A 195 11.74 15.17 6.37
N LEU A 196 11.08 14.70 5.31
CA LEU A 196 11.76 14.41 4.05
C LEU A 196 11.70 15.57 3.06
N THR A 197 12.77 15.73 2.29
CA THR A 197 12.76 16.55 1.07
C THR A 197 11.93 15.86 -0.03
N ALA A 198 11.74 16.51 -1.17
CA ALA A 198 11.07 15.85 -2.30
C ALA A 198 11.87 14.62 -2.80
N ALA A 199 13.20 14.70 -2.80
CA ALA A 199 14.08 13.58 -3.08
C ALA A 199 13.96 12.49 -2.01
N GLY A 200 13.99 12.87 -0.72
CA GLY A 200 13.81 11.93 0.39
C GLY A 200 12.48 11.17 0.35
N ARG A 201 11.38 11.82 -0.06
CA ARG A 201 10.08 11.15 -0.22
C ARG A 201 10.10 10.04 -1.27
N ARG A 202 10.95 10.14 -2.30
CA ARG A 202 11.13 9.05 -3.28
C ARG A 202 11.88 7.85 -2.69
N ARG A 203 12.53 8.03 -1.54
CA ARG A 203 13.23 7.01 -0.76
C ARG A 203 12.44 6.57 0.49
N ALA A 204 11.23 7.10 0.71
CA ALA A 204 10.40 6.64 1.80
C ALA A 204 10.10 5.13 1.65
N PRO A 205 10.03 4.38 2.76
CA PRO A 205 9.72 2.97 2.72
C PRO A 205 8.31 2.75 2.15
N HIS A 206 8.13 1.59 1.53
CA HIS A 206 6.83 1.20 1.00
C HIS A 206 5.84 0.83 2.12
N VAL A 207 4.53 0.78 1.81
CA VAL A 207 3.45 0.65 2.82
C VAL A 207 3.56 -0.63 3.67
N ASN A 208 4.19 -1.69 3.15
CA ASN A 208 4.42 -2.95 3.88
C ASN A 208 5.31 -2.75 5.12
N PHE A 209 6.25 -1.80 5.11
CA PHE A 209 7.10 -1.50 6.26
C PHE A 209 6.36 -0.76 7.38
N TYR A 210 5.11 -0.33 7.14
CA TYR A 210 4.26 0.13 8.23
C TYR A 210 3.77 -1.02 9.11
N GLY A 211 3.87 -2.30 8.69
CA GLY A 211 3.63 -3.43 9.60
C GLY A 211 4.58 -3.41 10.80
N PRO A 212 5.91 -3.47 10.57
CA PRO A 212 6.90 -3.27 11.62
C PRO A 212 6.79 -1.91 12.33
N ALA A 213 6.47 -0.82 11.62
CA ALA A 213 6.26 0.48 12.26
C ALA A 213 5.03 0.53 13.20
N LEU A 214 4.11 -0.43 13.06
CA LEU A 214 2.94 -0.61 13.91
C LEU A 214 3.19 -1.59 15.07
N LEU A 215 4.36 -2.24 15.13
CA LEU A 215 4.65 -3.34 16.06
C LEU A 215 4.25 -3.04 17.52
N PRO A 216 4.50 -1.84 18.10
CA PRO A 216 4.07 -1.54 19.46
C PRO A 216 2.55 -1.66 19.66
N LEU A 217 1.75 -1.20 18.70
CA LEU A 217 0.30 -1.34 18.75
C LEU A 217 -0.13 -2.80 18.58
N LEU A 218 0.50 -3.53 17.67
CA LEU A 218 0.15 -4.91 17.37
C LEU A 218 0.40 -5.81 18.59
N MET A 219 1.55 -5.66 19.24
CA MET A 219 1.88 -6.32 20.50
C MET A 219 0.89 -5.97 21.61
N ALA A 220 0.58 -4.69 21.80
CA ALA A 220 -0.37 -4.26 22.83
C ALA A 220 -1.79 -4.83 22.64
N GLU A 221 -2.16 -5.13 21.40
CA GLU A 221 -3.47 -5.66 21.03
C GLU A 221 -3.50 -7.19 20.89
N GLY A 222 -2.35 -7.86 21.04
CA GLY A 222 -2.17 -9.29 20.83
C GLY A 222 -2.58 -9.71 19.41
N VAL A 223 -2.17 -8.96 18.40
CA VAL A 223 -2.50 -9.26 16.99
C VAL A 223 -1.63 -10.39 16.47
N GLU A 224 -2.25 -11.45 15.95
CA GLU A 224 -1.54 -12.58 15.33
C GLU A 224 -1.24 -12.35 13.85
N THR A 225 -2.12 -11.62 13.14
CA THR A 225 -1.91 -11.34 11.71
C THR A 225 -2.19 -9.88 11.43
N ILE A 226 -1.32 -9.22 10.66
CA ILE A 226 -1.63 -7.91 10.07
C ILE A 226 -1.75 -8.05 8.56
N THR A 227 -2.81 -7.46 8.03
CA THR A 227 -3.00 -7.33 6.60
C THR A 227 -3.00 -5.89 6.13
N PHE A 228 -2.51 -5.71 4.91
CA PHE A 228 -2.59 -4.47 4.15
C PHE A 228 -3.07 -4.78 2.74
N SER A 229 -3.50 -3.72 2.05
CA SER A 229 -4.05 -3.86 0.71
C SER A 229 -3.19 -3.07 -0.28
N ARG A 230 -2.69 -3.78 -1.29
CA ARG A 230 -2.13 -3.22 -2.52
C ARG A 230 -2.68 -4.04 -3.66
N THR A 231 -3.10 -3.41 -4.74
CA THR A 231 -3.74 -4.14 -5.83
C THR A 231 -2.78 -5.10 -6.52
N ALA A 232 -3.32 -6.14 -7.16
CA ALA A 232 -2.56 -7.19 -7.85
C ALA A 232 -1.53 -6.62 -8.82
N ALA A 233 -1.85 -5.48 -9.43
CA ALA A 233 -0.93 -4.75 -10.30
C ALA A 233 0.40 -4.37 -9.63
N GLY A 234 0.36 -4.22 -8.31
CA GLY A 234 1.49 -3.94 -7.47
C GLY A 234 2.41 -5.13 -7.19
N TYR A 235 2.03 -6.38 -7.49
CA TYR A 235 2.80 -7.60 -7.14
C TYR A 235 3.31 -8.39 -8.35
N ARG A 236 3.22 -7.80 -9.54
CA ARG A 236 3.55 -8.44 -10.82
C ARG A 236 5.02 -8.83 -10.93
N SER A 237 5.29 -9.82 -11.76
CA SER A 237 6.64 -10.23 -12.19
C SER A 237 6.70 -10.09 -13.71
N THR A 238 7.79 -9.54 -14.26
CA THR A 238 7.94 -9.32 -15.71
C THR A 238 9.27 -9.90 -16.20
N PRO A 239 9.30 -10.75 -17.23
CA PRO A 239 10.55 -11.23 -17.79
C PRO A 239 11.38 -10.09 -18.39
N ARG A 240 12.70 -10.19 -18.26
CA ARG A 240 13.70 -9.36 -18.92
C ARG A 240 14.22 -10.08 -20.17
N ALA A 241 14.94 -9.33 -21.01
CA ALA A 241 15.58 -9.89 -22.22
C ALA A 241 16.58 -11.03 -21.92
N ASP A 242 17.15 -11.05 -20.72
CA ASP A 242 18.07 -12.09 -20.23
C ASP A 242 17.37 -13.31 -19.60
N GLY A 243 16.02 -13.37 -19.66
CA GLY A 243 15.22 -14.43 -19.04
C GLY A 243 14.99 -14.26 -17.53
N SER A 244 15.64 -13.30 -16.86
CA SER A 244 15.41 -13.01 -15.44
C SER A 244 14.06 -12.34 -15.21
N LEU A 245 13.49 -12.51 -14.01
CA LEU A 245 12.26 -11.80 -13.63
C LEU A 245 12.58 -10.47 -12.93
N ARG A 246 11.85 -9.43 -13.32
CA ARG A 246 11.74 -8.17 -12.58
C ARG A 246 10.48 -8.21 -11.75
N PHE A 247 10.59 -8.02 -10.45
CA PHE A 247 9.44 -8.00 -9.54
C PHE A 247 8.99 -6.56 -9.28
N SER A 248 7.73 -6.27 -9.57
CA SER A 248 7.06 -5.06 -9.10
C SER A 248 6.86 -5.16 -7.60
N ASN A 249 7.32 -4.15 -6.86
CA ASN A 249 7.24 -4.10 -5.39
C ASN A 249 7.85 -5.33 -4.68
N PRO A 250 9.15 -5.57 -4.84
CA PRO A 250 9.80 -6.75 -4.25
C PRO A 250 9.52 -6.87 -2.75
N THR A 251 9.53 -5.77 -2.01
CA THR A 251 9.34 -5.76 -0.55
C THR A 251 7.94 -6.14 -0.08
N GLY A 252 6.92 -6.01 -0.93
CA GLY A 252 5.55 -6.42 -0.56
C GLY A 252 5.23 -7.86 -0.92
N ARG A 253 6.13 -8.58 -1.59
CA ARG A 253 5.90 -9.96 -2.00
C ARG A 253 5.81 -10.90 -0.80
N ARG A 254 5.05 -11.98 -0.97
CA ARG A 254 4.79 -13.00 0.05
C ARG A 254 6.07 -13.47 0.75
N GLU A 255 7.12 -13.78 -0.01
CA GLU A 255 8.37 -14.33 0.54
C GLU A 255 9.08 -13.33 1.47
N GLN A 256 8.98 -12.02 1.18
CA GLN A 256 9.53 -10.95 2.00
C GLN A 256 8.69 -10.69 3.26
N LEU A 257 7.38 -10.85 3.17
CA LEU A 257 6.47 -10.74 4.31
C LEU A 257 6.63 -11.93 5.26
N GLU A 258 6.78 -13.14 4.72
CA GLU A 258 7.11 -14.35 5.48
C GLU A 258 8.46 -14.17 6.19
N ALA A 259 9.49 -13.72 5.49
CA ALA A 259 10.79 -13.46 6.12
C ALA A 259 10.70 -12.37 7.21
N THR A 260 9.85 -11.35 7.04
CA THR A 260 9.57 -10.37 8.11
C THR A 260 8.84 -11.00 9.29
N SER A 261 7.95 -11.96 9.04
CA SER A 261 7.23 -12.70 10.09
C SER A 261 8.20 -13.58 10.89
N ASP A 262 9.12 -14.27 10.21
CA ASP A 262 10.19 -15.06 10.84
C ASP A 262 11.11 -14.19 11.69
N TYR A 263 11.46 -13.00 11.18
CA TYR A 263 12.24 -12.01 11.92
C TYR A 263 11.57 -11.64 13.24
N LEU A 264 10.27 -11.31 13.21
CA LEU A 264 9.54 -10.92 14.41
C LEU A 264 9.41 -12.07 15.41
N ALA A 265 9.21 -13.30 14.92
CA ALA A 265 9.20 -14.49 15.76
C ALA A 265 10.56 -14.74 16.42
N ALA A 266 11.66 -14.67 15.66
CA ALA A 266 12.99 -14.99 16.17
C ALA A 266 13.58 -13.90 17.09
N VAL A 267 13.38 -12.63 16.77
CA VAL A 267 13.98 -11.51 17.52
C VAL A 267 13.11 -11.07 18.69
N HIS A 268 11.78 -11.13 18.56
CA HIS A 268 10.87 -10.67 19.61
C HIS A 268 10.10 -11.80 20.30
N GLY A 269 10.15 -13.03 19.80
CA GLY A 269 9.24 -14.09 20.26
C GLY A 269 7.78 -13.78 19.89
N TYR A 270 7.55 -12.94 18.87
CA TYR A 270 6.22 -12.46 18.50
C TYR A 270 5.83 -12.98 17.11
N PRO A 271 5.04 -14.08 17.02
CA PRO A 271 4.71 -14.73 15.75
C PRO A 271 3.62 -13.96 15.00
N LEU A 272 3.94 -12.75 14.55
CA LEU A 272 3.05 -11.92 13.73
C LEU A 272 3.18 -12.30 12.26
N SER A 273 2.08 -12.75 11.64
CA SER A 273 2.00 -12.97 10.20
C SER A 273 1.68 -11.66 9.46
N LEU A 274 2.45 -11.34 8.42
CA LEU A 274 2.17 -10.22 7.51
C LEU A 274 1.61 -10.74 6.18
N GLN A 275 0.45 -10.25 5.73
CA GLN A 275 -0.18 -10.71 4.49
C GLN A 275 -0.79 -9.58 3.64
N GLY A 276 -0.64 -9.65 2.32
CA GLY A 276 -1.44 -8.84 1.40
C GLY A 276 -2.81 -9.47 1.18
N THR A 277 -3.89 -8.68 1.15
CA THR A 277 -5.26 -9.19 0.82
C THR A 277 -5.63 -9.09 -0.65
N HIS A 278 -4.80 -8.44 -1.47
CA HIS A 278 -5.17 -8.02 -2.82
C HIS A 278 -4.17 -8.53 -3.88
N GLU A 279 -3.44 -9.61 -3.55
CA GLU A 279 -2.49 -10.26 -4.46
C GLU A 279 -3.17 -10.77 -5.74
N ALA A 280 -4.42 -11.25 -5.63
CA ALA A 280 -5.21 -11.76 -6.74
C ALA A 280 -6.25 -10.76 -7.31
N ILE A 281 -6.36 -9.55 -6.74
CA ILE A 281 -7.47 -8.62 -7.01
C ILE A 281 -6.95 -7.30 -7.62
N SER A 282 -7.48 -6.92 -8.79
CA SER A 282 -7.16 -5.65 -9.45
C SER A 282 -7.88 -4.45 -8.80
N GLU A 283 -7.51 -3.22 -9.17
CA GLU A 283 -8.19 -1.99 -8.67
C GLU A 283 -9.68 -1.96 -9.01
N LEU A 284 -10.04 -2.33 -10.24
CA LEU A 284 -11.43 -2.32 -10.71
C LEU A 284 -12.23 -3.48 -10.10
N VAL A 285 -11.62 -4.66 -9.96
CA VAL A 285 -12.23 -5.80 -9.27
C VAL A 285 -12.51 -5.42 -7.81
N SER A 286 -11.52 -4.84 -7.11
CA SER A 286 -11.67 -4.38 -5.74
C SER A 286 -12.85 -3.40 -5.57
N TYR A 287 -12.95 -2.40 -6.46
CA TYR A 287 -14.07 -1.46 -6.41
C TYR A 287 -15.41 -2.14 -6.74
N THR A 288 -15.44 -3.01 -7.76
CA THR A 288 -16.66 -3.71 -8.20
C THR A 288 -17.17 -4.63 -7.10
N ALA A 289 -16.29 -5.42 -6.50
CA ALA A 289 -16.60 -6.31 -5.38
C ALA A 289 -17.10 -5.51 -4.17
N LEU A 290 -16.42 -4.42 -3.80
CA LEU A 290 -16.88 -3.56 -2.70
C LEU A 290 -18.26 -2.94 -2.98
N ALA A 291 -18.48 -2.46 -4.20
CA ALA A 291 -19.73 -1.84 -4.61
C ALA A 291 -20.92 -2.82 -4.59
N ALA A 292 -20.68 -4.10 -4.85
CA ALA A 292 -21.70 -5.14 -4.83
C ALA A 292 -21.92 -5.73 -3.43
N LEU A 293 -20.84 -6.09 -2.72
CA LEU A 293 -20.90 -6.79 -1.43
C LEU A 293 -21.21 -5.86 -0.25
N ASP A 294 -20.70 -4.62 -0.28
CA ASP A 294 -20.98 -3.61 0.76
C ASP A 294 -21.10 -2.21 0.14
N PRO A 295 -22.25 -1.92 -0.52
CA PRO A 295 -22.50 -0.63 -1.13
C PRO A 295 -22.38 0.53 -0.13
N ALA A 296 -22.70 0.30 1.16
CA ALA A 296 -22.61 1.32 2.19
C ALA A 296 -21.14 1.68 2.51
N ALA A 297 -20.22 0.72 2.53
CA ALA A 297 -18.79 0.98 2.59
C ALA A 297 -18.26 1.62 1.31
N ALA A 298 -18.69 1.17 0.13
CA ALA A 298 -18.32 1.77 -1.16
C ALA A 298 -18.66 3.28 -1.20
N ARG A 299 -19.82 3.68 -0.68
CA ARG A 299 -20.21 5.11 -0.59
C ARG A 299 -19.39 5.93 0.41
N ARG A 300 -18.65 5.28 1.31
CA ARG A 300 -17.85 5.94 2.36
C ARG A 300 -16.37 6.03 2.03
N VAL A 301 -15.92 5.42 0.94
CA VAL A 301 -14.49 5.41 0.58
C VAL A 301 -13.91 6.82 0.48
N VAL A 302 -12.64 6.94 0.85
CA VAL A 302 -11.84 8.16 0.81
C VAL A 302 -10.61 7.87 -0.06
N MET A 303 -10.67 8.30 -1.32
CA MET A 303 -9.55 8.11 -2.27
C MET A 303 -8.79 9.40 -2.58
N CYS A 304 -9.32 10.56 -2.19
CA CYS A 304 -8.70 11.85 -2.52
C CYS A 304 -7.36 12.07 -1.82
N MET A 305 -6.33 12.38 -2.61
CA MET A 305 -4.96 12.62 -2.10
C MET A 305 -4.63 14.10 -1.88
N ARG A 306 -5.50 15.04 -2.29
CA ARG A 306 -5.18 16.49 -2.31
C ARG A 306 -5.91 17.33 -1.27
N THR A 307 -7.00 16.85 -0.65
CA THR A 307 -7.72 17.69 0.31
C THR A 307 -6.95 17.77 1.63
N THR A 308 -6.51 18.98 2.00
CA THR A 308 -6.00 19.26 3.35
C THR A 308 -7.13 19.65 4.30
N ARG A 309 -8.26 20.17 3.78
CA ARG A 309 -9.46 20.54 4.55
C ARG A 309 -10.36 19.33 4.85
N MET A 310 -11.38 19.51 5.69
CA MET A 310 -12.43 18.50 6.03
C MET A 310 -13.30 18.04 4.83
N ARG A 311 -12.92 18.36 3.59
CA ARG A 311 -13.60 17.88 2.39
C ARG A 311 -13.12 16.48 2.03
N ARG A 312 -14.07 15.59 1.72
CA ARG A 312 -13.76 14.24 1.25
C ARG A 312 -13.12 14.22 -0.15
N TRP A 313 -13.55 15.13 -1.01
CA TRP A 313 -13.16 15.17 -2.43
C TRP A 313 -12.63 16.54 -2.82
N CYS A 314 -11.50 16.59 -3.54
CA CYS A 314 -11.07 17.81 -4.23
C CYS A 314 -11.66 17.91 -5.64
N LEU A 315 -12.19 16.80 -6.18
CA LEU A 315 -12.79 16.69 -7.51
C LEU A 315 -11.84 17.06 -8.67
N ALA A 316 -10.54 17.14 -8.42
CA ALA A 316 -9.55 17.59 -9.42
C ALA A 316 -8.26 16.75 -9.47
N CYS A 317 -8.14 15.70 -8.64
CA CYS A 317 -6.97 14.80 -8.66
C CYS A 317 -7.28 13.52 -9.44
N SER A 318 -6.24 12.82 -9.90
CA SER A 318 -6.37 11.53 -10.60
C SER A 318 -7.25 10.54 -9.84
N LYS A 319 -7.07 10.41 -8.52
CA LYS A 319 -7.89 9.52 -7.68
C LYS A 319 -9.35 9.94 -7.54
N CYS A 320 -9.69 11.23 -7.71
CA CYS A 320 -11.09 11.66 -7.79
C CYS A 320 -11.70 11.29 -9.15
N LEU A 321 -10.94 11.43 -10.25
CA LEU A 321 -11.40 10.99 -11.57
C LEU A 321 -11.57 9.47 -11.63
N GLU A 322 -10.61 8.71 -11.08
CA GLU A 322 -10.69 7.25 -10.94
C GLU A 322 -11.94 6.83 -10.15
N HIS A 323 -12.20 7.44 -8.99
CA HIS A 323 -13.41 7.18 -8.22
C HIS A 323 -14.68 7.51 -9.01
N GLY A 324 -14.75 8.66 -9.67
CA GLY A 324 -15.92 9.05 -10.47
C GLY A 324 -16.17 8.07 -11.61
N LEU A 325 -15.11 7.63 -12.28
CA LEU A 325 -15.19 6.64 -13.35
C LEU A 325 -15.68 5.28 -12.85
N PHE A 326 -15.10 4.77 -11.76
CA PHE A 326 -15.52 3.49 -11.18
C PHE A 326 -16.94 3.56 -10.61
N ALA A 327 -17.33 4.70 -10.02
CA ALA A 327 -18.69 4.94 -9.57
C ALA A 327 -19.69 4.91 -10.74
N LEU A 328 -19.37 5.54 -11.88
CA LEU A 328 -20.20 5.46 -13.08
C LEU A 328 -20.25 4.03 -13.65
N ALA A 329 -19.11 3.33 -13.70
CA ALA A 329 -19.03 1.97 -14.22
C ALA A 329 -19.83 0.94 -13.40
N THR A 330 -19.92 1.14 -12.08
CA THR A 330 -20.63 0.24 -11.15
C THR A 330 -22.02 0.73 -10.76
N GLY A 331 -22.33 2.00 -10.98
CA GLY A 331 -23.56 2.64 -10.50
C GLY A 331 -23.57 3.03 -9.02
N VAL A 332 -22.44 2.91 -8.30
CA VAL A 332 -22.36 3.25 -6.87
C VAL A 332 -21.55 4.53 -6.67
N GLN A 333 -22.27 5.62 -6.39
CA GLN A 333 -21.69 6.95 -6.19
C GLN A 333 -21.28 7.20 -4.74
N GLY A 334 -20.05 7.67 -4.55
CA GLY A 334 -19.55 8.09 -3.24
C GLY A 334 -20.41 9.20 -2.61
N ARG A 335 -20.61 9.14 -1.29
CA ARG A 335 -21.35 10.18 -0.55
C ARG A 335 -20.65 11.54 -0.73
N GLY A 336 -21.43 12.52 -1.21
CA GLY A 336 -20.96 13.88 -1.50
C GLY A 336 -19.97 13.98 -2.66
N PHE A 337 -19.84 12.94 -3.48
CA PHE A 337 -19.08 13.01 -4.73
C PHE A 337 -19.97 13.58 -5.84
N ASP A 338 -19.40 14.44 -6.68
CA ASP A 338 -20.09 15.05 -7.82
C ASP A 338 -19.30 14.69 -9.10
N PRO A 339 -19.81 13.72 -9.90
CA PRO A 339 -19.16 13.31 -11.14
C PRO A 339 -19.05 14.46 -12.16
N GLU A 340 -20.09 15.29 -12.27
CA GLU A 340 -20.10 16.40 -13.23
C GLU A 340 -18.97 17.38 -12.92
N ARG A 341 -18.85 17.78 -11.65
CA ARG A 341 -17.77 18.66 -11.22
C ARG A 341 -16.39 18.00 -11.33
N ALA A 342 -16.29 16.69 -11.15
CA ALA A 342 -15.03 15.97 -11.34
C ALA A 342 -14.58 15.99 -12.81
N PHE A 343 -15.50 15.69 -13.74
CA PHE A 343 -15.23 15.64 -15.18
C PHE A 343 -15.18 17.01 -15.88
N THR A 344 -15.50 18.10 -15.18
CA THR A 344 -15.23 19.48 -15.62
C THR A 344 -13.93 20.06 -15.07
N SER A 345 -13.19 19.32 -14.24
CA SER A 345 -11.91 19.80 -13.69
C SER A 345 -10.87 20.05 -14.79
N PRO A 346 -9.87 20.94 -14.58
CA PRO A 346 -8.82 21.20 -15.56
C PRO A 346 -8.06 19.94 -16.01
N ARG A 347 -7.92 18.95 -15.11
CA ARG A 347 -7.31 17.65 -15.46
C ARG A 347 -8.19 16.86 -16.44
N ALA A 348 -9.49 16.82 -16.19
CA ALA A 348 -10.45 16.16 -17.08
C ALA A 348 -10.54 16.88 -18.44
N GLN A 349 -10.52 18.21 -18.46
CA GLN A 349 -10.50 18.99 -19.70
C GLN A 349 -9.26 18.66 -20.54
N ARG A 350 -8.05 18.65 -19.93
CA ARG A 350 -6.82 18.25 -20.63
C ARG A 350 -6.87 16.81 -21.17
N LEU A 351 -7.49 15.89 -20.42
CA LEU A 351 -7.70 14.52 -20.90
C LEU A 351 -8.67 14.46 -22.08
N ALA A 352 -9.76 15.23 -22.04
CA ALA A 352 -10.71 15.31 -23.15
C ALA A 352 -10.09 15.95 -24.39
N GLU A 353 -9.29 17.01 -24.23
CA GLU A 353 -8.51 17.61 -25.31
C GLU A 353 -7.50 16.63 -25.91
N ALA A 354 -6.76 15.91 -25.07
CA ALA A 354 -5.84 14.87 -25.54
C ALA A 354 -6.60 13.77 -26.30
N ALA A 355 -7.75 13.34 -25.80
CA ALA A 355 -8.60 12.37 -26.46
C ALA A 355 -9.06 12.84 -27.85
N ARG A 356 -9.46 14.11 -27.99
CA ARG A 356 -9.82 14.72 -29.28
C ARG A 356 -8.63 14.82 -30.23
N ARG A 357 -7.44 15.19 -29.73
CA ARG A 357 -6.21 15.26 -30.55
C ARG A 357 -5.74 13.91 -31.04
N SER A 358 -5.94 12.85 -30.27
CA SER A 358 -5.64 11.46 -30.67
C SER A 358 -6.74 10.83 -31.54
N ALA A 359 -7.64 11.62 -32.14
CA ALA A 359 -8.60 11.12 -33.11
C ALA A 359 -7.85 10.62 -34.37
N GLY A 360 -7.77 9.30 -34.53
CA GLY A 360 -7.06 8.64 -35.64
C GLY A 360 -5.81 7.86 -35.21
N GLU A 361 -5.17 8.24 -34.11
CA GLU A 361 -4.05 7.47 -33.54
C GLU A 361 -4.58 6.26 -32.78
N ARG A 362 -4.23 5.06 -33.24
CA ARG A 362 -4.66 3.82 -32.59
C ARG A 362 -3.44 2.94 -32.32
N THR A 363 -3.34 2.50 -31.08
CA THR A 363 -2.46 1.39 -30.69
C THR A 363 -2.96 0.08 -31.30
N ALA A 364 -2.18 -0.99 -31.19
CA ALA A 364 -2.60 -2.35 -31.56
C ALA A 364 -3.92 -2.80 -30.88
N TRP A 365 -4.33 -2.13 -29.81
CA TRP A 365 -5.56 -2.40 -29.06
C TRP A 365 -6.77 -1.57 -29.52
N GLY A 366 -6.63 -0.79 -30.59
CA GLY A 366 -7.73 0.02 -31.14
C GLY A 366 -8.16 1.18 -30.23
N ILE A 367 -7.29 1.62 -29.34
CA ILE A 367 -7.44 2.81 -28.48
C ILE A 367 -6.31 3.82 -28.73
N ALA A 368 -6.51 5.07 -28.30
CA ALA A 368 -5.45 6.07 -28.27
C ALA A 368 -4.30 5.72 -27.29
N PRO A 369 -3.08 6.23 -27.51
CA PRO A 369 -1.94 6.03 -26.61
C PRO A 369 -2.21 6.51 -25.17
N TYR A 370 -1.42 5.97 -24.23
CA TYR A 370 -1.45 6.38 -22.83
C TYR A 370 -1.14 7.87 -22.65
N HIS A 371 -1.92 8.56 -21.81
CA HIS A 371 -1.69 9.96 -21.45
C HIS A 371 -1.30 10.10 -19.95
N PRO A 372 -0.24 10.86 -19.58
CA PRO A 372 0.20 11.01 -18.18
C PRO A 372 -0.84 11.55 -17.20
N GLU A 373 -1.82 12.31 -17.69
CA GLU A 373 -2.94 12.80 -16.86
C GLU A 373 -3.93 11.69 -16.46
N ILE A 374 -3.84 10.48 -17.00
CA ILE A 374 -4.65 9.34 -16.54
C ILE A 374 -4.20 8.93 -15.13
N GLY A 375 -2.90 8.89 -14.87
CA GLY A 375 -2.35 8.58 -13.55
C GLY A 375 -1.13 7.70 -13.63
N THR A 376 -1.21 6.49 -13.09
CA THR A 376 -0.14 5.51 -13.20
C THR A 376 -0.39 4.63 -14.43
N ARG A 377 0.70 4.29 -15.11
CA ARG A 377 0.81 3.26 -16.15
C ARG A 377 0.54 1.84 -15.64
N THR A 378 -0.11 1.65 -14.50
CA THR A 378 -0.39 0.30 -13.96
C THR A 378 -1.87 -0.05 -14.05
N HIS A 379 -2.70 0.95 -14.35
CA HIS A 379 -4.16 0.88 -14.28
C HIS A 379 -4.81 1.35 -15.59
N PHE A 380 -4.07 1.45 -16.71
CA PHE A 380 -4.63 2.01 -17.93
C PHE A 380 -5.71 1.11 -18.51
N ALA A 381 -5.52 -0.22 -18.53
CA ALA A 381 -6.58 -1.16 -18.89
C ALA A 381 -7.82 -1.06 -17.99
N SER A 382 -7.64 -0.87 -16.67
CA SER A 382 -8.76 -0.64 -15.74
C SER A 382 -9.52 0.66 -16.06
N PHE A 383 -8.79 1.72 -16.44
CA PHE A 383 -9.38 2.99 -16.87
C PHE A 383 -10.18 2.84 -18.17
N CYS A 384 -9.59 2.22 -19.20
CA CYS A 384 -10.26 1.97 -20.47
C CYS A 384 -11.51 1.09 -20.33
N HIS A 385 -11.43 0.02 -19.53
CA HIS A 385 -12.57 -0.84 -19.25
C HIS A 385 -13.67 -0.10 -18.48
N ALA A 386 -13.30 0.68 -17.47
CA ALA A 386 -14.29 1.43 -16.69
C ALA A 386 -14.95 2.53 -17.52
N LEU A 387 -14.23 3.18 -18.46
CA LEU A 387 -14.82 4.08 -19.46
C LEU A 387 -15.85 3.37 -20.32
N HIS A 388 -15.50 2.20 -20.87
CA HIS A 388 -16.41 1.40 -21.66
C HIS A 388 -17.71 1.06 -20.89
N ARG A 389 -17.58 0.56 -19.65
CA ARG A 389 -18.75 0.26 -18.81
C ARG A 389 -19.56 1.50 -18.44
N ALA A 390 -18.91 2.62 -18.14
CA ALA A 390 -19.60 3.87 -17.87
C ALA A 390 -20.41 4.36 -19.09
N GLY A 391 -19.84 4.25 -20.30
CA GLY A 391 -20.52 4.59 -21.55
C GLY A 391 -21.75 3.72 -21.80
N LEU A 392 -21.63 2.40 -21.63
CA LEU A 392 -22.78 1.48 -21.74
C LEU A 392 -23.90 1.83 -20.77
N ARG A 393 -23.57 2.20 -19.53
CA ARG A 393 -24.57 2.51 -18.49
C ARG A 393 -25.23 3.87 -18.70
N LEU A 394 -24.49 4.87 -19.20
CA LEU A 394 -25.00 6.22 -19.43
C LEU A 394 -25.81 6.29 -20.73
N GLY A 395 -25.36 5.62 -21.78
CA GLY A 395 -25.90 5.77 -23.13
C GLY A 395 -25.45 7.08 -23.80
N PRO A 396 -25.53 7.15 -25.15
CA PRO A 396 -24.98 8.27 -25.93
C PRO A 396 -25.65 9.62 -25.61
N GLU A 397 -26.97 9.62 -25.35
CA GLU A 397 -27.74 10.82 -25.05
C GLU A 397 -27.32 11.46 -23.71
N ARG A 398 -27.14 10.65 -22.66
CA ARG A 398 -26.73 11.20 -21.35
C ARG A 398 -25.30 11.71 -21.39
N MET A 399 -24.43 11.10 -22.21
CA MET A 399 -23.04 11.54 -22.33
C MET A 399 -22.89 12.94 -22.96
N THR A 400 -23.92 13.53 -23.54
CA THR A 400 -23.88 14.91 -24.06
C THR A 400 -24.59 15.93 -23.17
N ALA A 401 -25.34 15.47 -22.16
CA ALA A 401 -26.26 16.27 -21.37
C ALA A 401 -25.58 17.42 -20.61
N THR A 402 -24.35 17.23 -20.14
CA THR A 402 -23.63 18.22 -19.33
C THR A 402 -22.18 18.40 -19.80
N PRO A 403 -21.53 19.54 -19.50
CA PRO A 403 -20.13 19.77 -19.85
C PRO A 403 -19.17 18.66 -19.40
N GLY A 404 -19.31 18.16 -18.18
CA GLY A 404 -18.48 17.08 -17.63
C GLY A 404 -18.72 15.76 -18.33
N LEU A 405 -19.98 15.42 -18.63
CA LEU A 405 -20.30 14.22 -19.40
C LEU A 405 -19.79 14.31 -20.86
N ARG A 406 -19.78 15.51 -21.47
CA ARG A 406 -19.14 15.71 -22.79
C ARG A 406 -17.64 15.45 -22.75
N ASN A 407 -16.94 15.88 -21.69
CA ASN A 407 -15.54 15.52 -21.51
C ASN A 407 -15.36 14.01 -21.36
N LEU A 408 -16.24 13.34 -20.60
CA LEU A 408 -16.23 11.88 -20.48
C LEU A 408 -16.49 11.18 -21.82
N ARG A 409 -17.39 11.71 -22.65
CA ARG A 409 -17.67 11.23 -24.02
C ARG A 409 -16.43 11.28 -24.89
N ASP A 410 -15.69 12.38 -24.86
CA ASP A 410 -14.49 12.53 -25.66
C ASP A 410 -13.41 11.52 -25.21
N MET A 411 -13.24 11.34 -23.88
CA MET A 411 -12.38 10.28 -23.33
C MET A 411 -12.85 8.88 -23.75
N HIS A 412 -14.16 8.64 -23.75
CA HIS A 412 -14.75 7.37 -24.16
C HIS A 412 -14.45 7.08 -25.65
N ALA A 413 -14.61 8.06 -26.53
CA ALA A 413 -14.31 7.89 -27.96
C ALA A 413 -12.85 7.49 -28.23
N ALA A 414 -11.91 7.99 -27.43
CA ALA A 414 -10.48 7.70 -27.58
C ALA A 414 -10.03 6.39 -26.92
N TRP A 415 -10.53 6.10 -25.71
CA TRP A 415 -9.96 5.06 -24.85
C TRP A 415 -10.93 3.95 -24.43
N ALA A 416 -12.24 4.07 -24.67
CA ALA A 416 -13.19 3.06 -24.22
C ALA A 416 -13.13 1.78 -25.06
N ARG A 417 -12.59 0.72 -24.47
CA ARG A 417 -12.66 -0.66 -24.97
C ARG A 417 -12.83 -1.64 -23.82
N PRO A 418 -13.46 -2.79 -24.05
CA PRO A 418 -13.48 -3.86 -23.06
C PRO A 418 -12.06 -4.40 -22.87
N PHE A 419 -11.61 -4.44 -21.61
CA PHE A 419 -10.45 -5.23 -21.17
C PHE A 419 -10.90 -6.22 -20.11
N PRO A 420 -11.43 -7.40 -20.47
CA PRO A 420 -12.00 -8.34 -19.50
C PRO A 420 -11.00 -8.75 -18.42
N GLY A 421 -9.71 -8.83 -18.77
CA GLY A 421 -8.62 -9.08 -17.82
C GLY A 421 -8.48 -8.05 -16.68
N ALA A 422 -8.96 -6.82 -16.87
CA ALA A 422 -8.98 -5.81 -15.80
C ALA A 422 -10.17 -5.97 -14.84
N ALA A 423 -11.19 -6.75 -15.23
CA ALA A 423 -12.47 -6.92 -14.55
C ALA A 423 -12.79 -8.39 -14.24
N THR A 424 -11.78 -9.25 -14.22
CA THR A 424 -11.86 -10.68 -13.90
C THR A 424 -10.81 -11.02 -12.86
N ILE A 425 -10.99 -12.16 -12.19
CA ILE A 425 -10.02 -12.71 -11.24
C ILE A 425 -9.36 -13.94 -11.86
N ASP A 426 -8.03 -14.06 -11.73
CA ASP A 426 -7.35 -15.31 -12.13
C ASP A 426 -7.49 -16.36 -11.02
N PRO A 427 -8.04 -17.56 -11.30
CA PRO A 427 -7.97 -18.68 -10.37
C PRO A 427 -6.54 -19.04 -9.94
N ASP A 428 -5.56 -18.91 -10.83
CA ASP A 428 -4.17 -19.25 -10.54
C ASP A 428 -3.54 -18.24 -9.57
N ALA A 429 -3.92 -16.96 -9.70
CA ALA A 429 -3.53 -15.92 -8.76
C ALA A 429 -4.12 -16.15 -7.36
N ILE A 430 -5.35 -16.66 -7.26
CA ILE A 430 -5.96 -17.01 -5.96
C ILE A 430 -5.16 -18.14 -5.33
N THR A 431 -4.89 -19.20 -6.07
CA THR A 431 -4.16 -20.38 -5.57
C THR A 431 -2.77 -20.01 -5.06
N ALA A 432 -2.07 -19.09 -5.76
CA ALA A 432 -0.75 -18.62 -5.35
C ALA A 432 -0.77 -17.64 -4.15
N ALA A 433 -1.91 -16.98 -3.90
CA ALA A 433 -2.01 -15.92 -2.89
C ALA A 433 -1.99 -16.44 -1.45
N ALA A 434 -1.61 -15.56 -0.52
CA ALA A 434 -1.68 -15.84 0.93
C ALA A 434 -3.12 -16.12 1.41
N PRO A 435 -3.33 -16.85 2.53
CA PRO A 435 -4.66 -17.28 3.00
C PRO A 435 -5.69 -16.14 3.12
N LEU A 436 -5.32 -14.97 3.64
CA LEU A 436 -6.25 -13.84 3.72
C LEU A 436 -6.56 -13.22 2.35
N ALA A 437 -5.63 -13.23 1.40
CA ALA A 437 -5.93 -12.84 0.02
C ALA A 437 -6.86 -13.84 -0.67
N GLN A 438 -6.71 -15.14 -0.40
CA GLN A 438 -7.66 -16.15 -0.89
C GLN A 438 -9.07 -15.90 -0.36
N GLU A 439 -9.19 -15.61 0.94
CA GLU A 439 -10.48 -15.29 1.58
C GLU A 439 -11.15 -14.09 0.91
N VAL A 440 -10.43 -12.99 0.71
CA VAL A 440 -10.97 -11.78 0.05
C VAL A 440 -11.26 -12.02 -1.43
N ALA A 441 -10.44 -12.78 -2.14
CA ALA A 441 -10.65 -13.09 -3.55
C ALA A 441 -11.84 -14.01 -3.78
N ARG A 442 -12.07 -15.00 -2.89
CA ARG A 442 -13.26 -15.86 -2.95
C ARG A 442 -14.54 -15.08 -2.74
N ALA A 443 -14.58 -14.14 -1.80
CA ALA A 443 -15.73 -13.25 -1.65
C ALA A 443 -15.94 -12.39 -2.91
N ALA A 444 -14.86 -11.89 -3.52
CA ALA A 444 -14.96 -11.13 -4.76
C ALA A 444 -15.47 -11.97 -5.95
N LEU A 445 -15.20 -13.29 -5.98
CA LEU A 445 -15.71 -14.21 -7.01
C LEU A 445 -17.24 -14.39 -6.99
N GLU A 446 -17.92 -14.06 -5.90
CA GLU A 446 -19.39 -14.09 -5.83
C GLU A 446 -20.03 -13.08 -6.79
N VAL A 447 -19.29 -12.03 -7.16
CA VAL A 447 -19.80 -10.88 -7.92
C VAL A 447 -18.93 -10.47 -9.11
N VAL A 448 -17.75 -11.08 -9.25
CA VAL A 448 -16.81 -10.85 -10.35
C VAL A 448 -16.44 -12.18 -11.01
N PRO A 449 -16.51 -12.31 -12.34
CA PRO A 449 -16.18 -13.55 -13.03
C PRO A 449 -14.71 -13.95 -12.87
N ALA A 450 -14.47 -15.26 -12.73
CA ALA A 450 -13.17 -15.87 -12.89
C ALA A 450 -12.84 -16.10 -14.38
N ARG A 451 -11.63 -15.74 -14.81
CA ARG A 451 -11.07 -16.12 -16.11
C ARG A 451 -9.57 -16.33 -16.01
N THR A 452 -9.07 -17.42 -16.59
CA THR A 452 -7.62 -17.64 -16.74
C THR A 452 -7.07 -16.79 -17.87
N ASP A 453 -5.78 -16.51 -17.86
CA ASP A 453 -5.11 -15.80 -18.96
C ASP A 453 -5.27 -16.54 -20.31
N ALA A 454 -5.29 -17.88 -20.30
CA ALA A 454 -5.56 -18.70 -21.49
C ALA A 454 -6.97 -18.47 -22.07
N GLN A 455 -7.98 -18.26 -21.21
CA GLN A 455 -9.36 -17.93 -21.63
C GLN A 455 -9.51 -16.50 -22.13
N LEU A 456 -8.55 -15.62 -21.79
CA LEU A 456 -8.52 -14.23 -22.24
C LEU A 456 -7.76 -14.09 -23.57
N ALA A 457 -6.87 -15.02 -23.93
CA ALA A 457 -6.12 -14.96 -25.18
C ALA A 457 -7.05 -15.03 -26.42
N ARG A 458 -6.94 -14.07 -27.34
CA ARG A 458 -7.60 -14.11 -28.66
C ARG A 458 -6.67 -14.70 -29.73
N PRO A 459 -7.20 -15.44 -30.72
CA PRO A 459 -6.42 -15.83 -31.90
C PRO A 459 -5.89 -14.58 -32.64
N GLY A 460 -4.58 -14.50 -32.88
CA GLY A 460 -3.93 -13.42 -33.64
C GLY A 460 -3.50 -12.19 -32.83
N LEU A 461 -4.00 -12.02 -31.60
CA LEU A 461 -3.46 -11.09 -30.61
C LEU A 461 -2.85 -11.96 -29.51
N ARG A 462 -1.52 -12.18 -29.55
CA ARG A 462 -0.84 -12.87 -28.44
C ARG A 462 -1.16 -12.08 -27.17
N ASP A 463 -1.94 -12.70 -26.29
CA ASP A 463 -2.51 -12.18 -25.06
C ASP A 463 -3.59 -11.10 -25.31
N GLU A 464 -4.85 -11.24 -24.83
CA GLU A 464 -5.58 -10.02 -24.43
C GLU A 464 -5.02 -9.69 -23.05
N PRO A 465 -4.09 -8.74 -22.95
CA PRO A 465 -3.49 -8.48 -21.69
C PRO A 465 -4.57 -7.90 -20.77
N ARG A 466 -4.44 -8.21 -19.48
CA ARG A 466 -5.11 -7.46 -18.41
C ARG A 466 -4.71 -5.96 -18.40
N MET A 467 -3.93 -5.50 -19.39
CA MET A 467 -2.99 -4.36 -19.40
C MET A 467 -2.61 -3.90 -20.82
N LEU A 468 -2.69 -2.62 -21.13
CA LEU A 468 -2.40 -2.09 -22.47
C LEU A 468 -0.92 -1.82 -22.74
N VAL A 469 -0.51 -1.58 -24.00
CA VAL A 469 0.83 -1.01 -24.28
C VAL A 469 0.95 0.35 -23.59
N GLY A 470 1.92 0.48 -22.70
CA GLY A 470 2.04 1.60 -21.77
C GLY A 470 1.64 1.24 -20.34
N ASP A 471 0.92 0.14 -20.13
CA ASP A 471 1.09 -0.70 -18.94
C ASP A 471 2.41 -1.49 -19.09
N GLU A 472 3.17 -1.72 -18.01
CA GLU A 472 4.43 -2.48 -18.11
C GLU A 472 4.15 -3.92 -18.62
N PRO A 473 4.90 -4.46 -19.60
CA PRO A 473 4.61 -5.74 -20.25
C PRO A 473 4.58 -6.91 -19.24
N ALA A 474 3.60 -7.82 -19.35
CA ALA A 474 3.37 -8.92 -18.41
C ALA A 474 3.43 -10.30 -19.08
N GLY A 475 4.13 -11.23 -18.42
CA GLY A 475 3.66 -12.59 -18.25
C GLY A 475 3.39 -12.75 -16.75
N ALA A 476 2.17 -13.10 -16.35
CA ALA A 476 1.83 -13.22 -14.94
C ALA A 476 2.36 -14.55 -14.37
N HIS A 477 3.64 -14.59 -13.98
CA HIS A 477 4.18 -15.72 -13.23
C HIS A 477 3.72 -15.64 -11.77
N HIS A 478 2.45 -15.97 -11.51
CA HIS A 478 1.84 -15.91 -10.17
C HIS A 478 2.62 -16.74 -9.14
N GLY A 479 3.18 -17.88 -9.56
CA GLY A 479 4.05 -18.73 -8.74
C GLY A 479 5.53 -18.35 -8.72
N ALA A 480 5.95 -17.26 -9.37
CA ALA A 480 7.36 -16.85 -9.33
C ALA A 480 7.76 -16.44 -7.91
N VAL A 481 8.74 -17.15 -7.36
CA VAL A 481 9.36 -16.86 -6.07
C VAL A 481 10.53 -15.91 -6.31
N MET A 482 10.54 -14.80 -5.58
CA MET A 482 11.67 -13.87 -5.64
C MET A 482 12.85 -14.44 -4.84
N PRO A 483 14.07 -14.55 -5.41
CA PRO A 483 15.24 -14.94 -4.64
C PRO A 483 15.54 -13.94 -3.52
N THR A 484 15.79 -14.44 -2.31
CA THR A 484 16.06 -13.62 -1.11
C THR A 484 17.37 -14.00 -0.41
N PRO A 485 18.51 -14.12 -1.11
CA PRO A 485 19.72 -14.74 -0.57
C PRO A 485 20.23 -14.09 0.73
N ARG A 486 20.06 -12.78 0.89
CA ARG A 486 20.44 -12.06 2.12
C ARG A 486 19.54 -12.40 3.31
N LEU A 487 18.24 -12.53 3.06
CA LEU A 487 17.27 -12.92 4.09
C LEU A 487 17.42 -14.40 4.43
N ASP A 488 17.75 -15.22 3.44
CA ASP A 488 18.03 -16.64 3.64
C ASP A 488 19.29 -16.84 4.48
N ALA A 489 20.36 -16.09 4.19
CA ALA A 489 21.58 -16.10 5.01
C ALA A 489 21.32 -15.60 6.44
N TRP A 490 20.49 -14.56 6.59
CA TRP A 490 20.05 -14.11 7.91
C TRP A 490 19.25 -15.19 8.65
N ARG A 491 18.29 -15.84 7.98
CA ARG A 491 17.46 -16.91 8.54
C ARG A 491 18.32 -18.08 9.00
N GLN A 492 19.28 -18.52 8.19
CA GLN A 492 20.21 -19.60 8.55
C GLN A 492 21.03 -19.29 9.81
N ARG A 493 21.40 -18.01 10.01
CA ARG A 493 22.21 -17.59 11.15
C ARG A 493 21.40 -17.47 12.44
N TRP A 494 20.18 -16.96 12.36
CA TRP A 494 19.42 -16.51 13.54
C TRP A 494 18.17 -17.34 13.86
N VAL A 495 17.60 -18.02 12.88
CA VAL A 495 16.45 -18.90 13.09
C VAL A 495 16.95 -20.30 13.32
N ARG A 496 16.90 -20.78 14.57
CA ARG A 496 17.24 -22.16 14.88
C ARG A 496 16.26 -23.10 14.14
N PRO A 497 16.74 -24.19 13.52
CA PRO A 497 15.84 -25.25 13.08
C PRO A 497 15.00 -25.71 14.28
N ALA A 498 13.70 -25.91 14.07
CA ALA A 498 12.90 -26.58 15.08
C ALA A 498 13.56 -27.94 15.38
N PRO A 499 13.77 -28.33 16.64
CA PRO A 499 14.30 -29.65 16.95
C PRO A 499 13.36 -30.70 16.35
N GLY A 500 13.87 -31.48 15.38
CA GLY A 500 13.12 -32.56 14.71
C GLY A 500 12.92 -32.44 13.20
N THR A 501 13.37 -31.37 12.53
CA THR A 501 13.36 -31.30 11.06
C THR A 501 14.77 -31.43 10.48
N SER A 502 15.28 -32.67 10.45
CA SER A 502 16.39 -33.03 9.55
C SER A 502 15.87 -33.04 8.10
N ARG A 503 16.64 -32.44 7.20
CA ARG A 503 16.38 -32.42 5.75
C ARG A 503 16.36 -33.80 5.14
#